data_AF-A0A179CZE2-F1
#
_entry.id   AF-A0A179CZE2-F1
#
_cell.length_a   1.000
_cell.length_b   1.000
_cell.length_c   1.000
_cell.angle_alpha   90.00
_cell.angle_beta   90.00
_cell.angle_gamma   90.00
#
_symmetry.space_group_name_H-M   'P 1'
#
loop_
_entity.id
_entity.type
_entity.pdbx_description
1 polymer ?
#
loop_
_entity_poly.entity_id
_entity_poly.type
_entity_poly.pdbx_seq_one_letter_code
_entity_poly.pdbx_strand_id
1 'polypeptide(L)'
;MLIRTNQEYDKIILDALDKKSSFVEFSMKDIMNHGHGRFVNATSFGIINKFFENKTNENKKINFNSYLTNRKGNIELTHDQLISLIYTSKEKNKSGDIKQAKTGVIGFQNYYLNTDSLDYAKRSLVFGSSQAKLDTDNIRYIIDSFGNPVGIKNLSISILQDNYDYKSSNIPQLVNTTLNHLLSGNNNHTVSIIFKEDRTDREKFSYIDKNTFLAMKKEQKKM
;
A
#
# COMPACT_ATOMS: atom_id res chain seq x y z
N MET A 1 16.67 -15.09 9.09
CA MET A 1 17.62 -14.39 8.17
C MET A 1 16.81 -13.38 7.39
N LEU A 2 17.20 -12.11 7.37
CA LEU A 2 16.48 -11.09 6.61
C LEU A 2 16.86 -11.18 5.13
N ILE A 3 15.90 -11.48 4.27
CA ILE A 3 16.17 -11.74 2.86
C ILE A 3 16.06 -10.43 2.05
N ARG A 4 17.07 -10.16 1.21
CA ARG A 4 17.10 -9.08 0.20
C ARG A 4 17.20 -9.76 -1.17
N THR A 5 16.15 -9.75 -1.97
CA THR A 5 16.01 -10.56 -3.19
C THR A 5 15.98 -9.71 -4.46
N ASN A 6 16.64 -10.22 -5.50
CA ASN A 6 16.36 -9.83 -6.89
C ASN A 6 15.16 -10.64 -7.42
N GLN A 7 13.99 -10.54 -6.78
CA GLN A 7 12.74 -11.15 -7.26
C GLN A 7 12.65 -12.69 -7.29
N GLU A 8 13.43 -13.38 -6.45
CA GLU A 8 13.36 -14.85 -6.26
C GLU A 8 12.44 -15.27 -5.10
N TYR A 9 11.46 -14.43 -4.74
CA TYR A 9 10.54 -14.71 -3.63
C TYR A 9 9.73 -16.00 -3.83
N ASP A 10 9.43 -16.38 -5.08
CA ASP A 10 8.75 -17.63 -5.44
C ASP A 10 9.56 -18.86 -5.01
N LYS A 11 10.83 -18.92 -5.40
CA LYS A 11 11.72 -20.04 -5.04
C LYS A 11 11.86 -20.17 -3.54
N ILE A 12 12.06 -19.05 -2.85
CA ILE A 12 12.26 -19.03 -1.39
C ILE A 12 11.01 -19.51 -0.66
N ILE A 13 9.83 -19.06 -1.09
CA ILE A 13 8.57 -19.42 -0.44
C ILE A 13 8.19 -20.87 -0.74
N LEU A 14 8.43 -21.35 -1.96
CA LEU A 14 8.22 -22.76 -2.32
C LEU A 14 9.19 -23.69 -1.56
N ASP A 15 10.46 -23.32 -1.40
CA ASP A 15 11.44 -24.06 -0.60
C ASP A 15 11.05 -24.06 0.90
N ALA A 16 10.59 -22.92 1.42
CA ALA A 16 10.08 -22.82 2.79
C ALA A 16 8.86 -23.73 3.02
N LEU A 17 7.99 -23.85 2.01
CA LEU A 17 6.82 -24.71 2.05
C LEU A 17 7.20 -26.19 2.03
N ASP A 18 8.12 -26.60 1.15
CA ASP A 18 8.68 -27.97 1.08
C ASP A 18 9.34 -28.37 2.41
N LYS A 19 10.10 -27.45 3.00
CA LYS A 19 10.76 -27.62 4.30
C LYS A 19 9.82 -27.47 5.51
N LYS A 20 8.54 -27.17 5.30
CA LYS A 20 7.54 -26.92 6.35
C LYS A 20 7.94 -25.83 7.35
N SER A 21 8.58 -24.78 6.84
CA SER A 21 8.99 -23.61 7.63
C SER A 21 7.78 -22.75 7.99
N SER A 22 7.64 -22.31 9.24
CA SER A 22 6.48 -21.52 9.65
C SER A 22 6.43 -20.12 9.04
N PHE A 23 7.58 -19.52 8.75
CA PHE A 23 7.64 -18.16 8.19
C PHE A 23 8.89 -17.92 7.35
N VAL A 24 8.80 -16.89 6.51
CA VAL A 24 9.92 -16.30 5.76
C VAL A 24 9.93 -14.80 6.03
N GLU A 25 11.13 -14.21 6.19
CA GLU A 25 11.29 -12.80 6.49
C GLU A 25 11.97 -12.05 5.34
N PHE A 26 11.27 -11.09 4.76
CA PHE A 26 11.79 -10.21 3.71
C PHE A 26 12.06 -8.81 4.24
N SER A 27 13.06 -8.13 3.70
CA SER A 27 13.26 -6.69 3.91
C SER A 27 12.09 -5.91 3.31
N MET A 28 11.50 -5.01 4.10
CA MET A 28 10.45 -4.10 3.64
C MET A 28 10.92 -3.29 2.44
N LYS A 29 12.12 -2.70 2.54
CA LYS A 29 12.70 -1.88 1.46
C LYS A 29 12.87 -2.67 0.18
N ASP A 30 13.33 -3.91 0.29
CA ASP A 30 13.49 -4.76 -0.88
C ASP A 30 12.14 -5.07 -1.55
N ILE A 31 11.11 -5.38 -0.76
CA ILE A 31 9.76 -5.66 -1.27
C ILE A 31 9.10 -4.41 -1.85
N MET A 32 9.36 -3.24 -1.27
CA MET A 32 8.90 -1.96 -1.80
C MET A 32 9.59 -1.60 -3.13
N ASN A 33 10.86 -1.94 -3.32
CA ASN A 33 11.61 -1.56 -4.52
C ASN A 33 11.52 -2.60 -5.66
N HIS A 34 11.54 -3.88 -5.31
CA HIS A 34 11.68 -4.99 -6.27
C HIS A 34 10.50 -5.96 -6.23
N GLY A 35 9.80 -6.03 -5.10
CA GLY A 35 8.63 -6.90 -4.91
C GLY A 35 7.32 -6.26 -5.37
N HIS A 36 6.20 -6.76 -4.86
CA HIS A 36 4.87 -6.25 -5.19
C HIS A 36 4.58 -4.88 -4.58
N GLY A 37 5.35 -4.45 -3.57
CA GLY A 37 5.16 -3.14 -2.94
C GLY A 37 5.46 -1.96 -3.86
N ARG A 38 6.25 -2.17 -4.94
CA ARG A 38 6.59 -1.12 -5.93
C ARG A 38 5.41 -0.53 -6.68
N PHE A 39 4.26 -1.20 -6.64
CA PHE A 39 3.03 -0.74 -7.28
C PHE A 39 2.18 0.14 -6.37
N VAL A 40 2.64 0.38 -5.14
CA VAL A 40 1.94 1.18 -4.14
C VAL A 40 2.72 2.46 -3.90
N ASN A 41 2.04 3.60 -4.02
CA ASN A 41 2.60 4.91 -3.69
C ASN A 41 1.50 5.82 -3.11
N ALA A 42 1.82 7.11 -2.96
CA ALA A 42 0.89 8.12 -2.45
C ALA A 42 -0.48 8.11 -3.16
N THR A 43 -0.49 7.83 -4.47
CA THR A 43 -1.69 7.85 -5.31
C THR A 43 -2.59 6.64 -5.10
N SER A 44 -2.09 5.59 -4.45
CA SER A 44 -2.89 4.41 -4.11
C SER A 44 -3.88 4.69 -2.97
N PHE A 45 -3.64 5.74 -2.17
CA PHE A 45 -4.49 6.11 -1.05
C PHE A 45 -5.54 7.14 -1.45
N GLY A 46 -6.83 6.78 -1.35
CA GLY A 46 -7.95 7.64 -1.76
C GLY A 46 -7.98 8.98 -1.04
N ILE A 47 -7.66 9.02 0.25
CA ILE A 47 -7.61 10.26 1.04
C ILE A 47 -6.53 11.23 0.53
N ILE A 48 -5.37 10.73 0.09
CA ILE A 48 -4.29 11.54 -0.48
C ILE A 48 -4.72 12.15 -1.82
N ASN A 49 -5.42 11.38 -2.67
CA ASN A 49 -6.00 11.90 -3.90
C ASN A 49 -6.97 13.04 -3.62
N LYS A 50 -7.94 12.81 -2.72
CA LYS A 50 -8.95 13.80 -2.33
C LYS A 50 -8.31 15.07 -1.78
N PHE A 51 -7.25 14.95 -0.98
CA PHE A 51 -6.46 16.08 -0.53
C PHE A 51 -5.88 16.89 -1.69
N PHE A 52 -5.07 16.30 -2.58
CA PHE A 52 -4.45 17.05 -3.68
C PHE A 52 -5.44 17.58 -4.72
N GLU A 53 -6.58 16.91 -4.88
CA GLU A 53 -7.71 17.37 -5.71
C GLU A 53 -8.53 18.47 -5.04
N ASN A 54 -8.28 18.75 -3.76
CA ASN A 54 -9.04 19.66 -2.92
C ASN A 54 -10.55 19.34 -2.91
N LYS A 55 -10.88 18.04 -2.81
CA LYS A 55 -12.26 17.54 -2.85
C LYS A 55 -12.59 16.65 -1.64
N THR A 56 -13.79 16.83 -1.11
CA THR A 56 -14.42 15.95 -0.12
C THR A 56 -14.89 14.65 -0.76
N ASN A 57 -15.44 13.72 0.04
CA ASN A 57 -16.05 12.52 -0.52
C ASN A 57 -17.24 12.81 -1.45
N GLU A 58 -17.91 13.95 -1.24
CA GLU A 58 -19.04 14.44 -2.03
C GLU A 58 -18.61 15.28 -3.25
N ASN A 59 -17.32 15.27 -3.62
CA ASN A 59 -16.73 16.09 -4.68
C ASN A 59 -16.85 17.62 -4.48
N LYS A 60 -17.19 18.08 -3.27
CA LYS A 60 -17.19 19.50 -2.88
C LYS A 60 -15.79 19.95 -2.48
N LYS A 61 -15.47 21.24 -2.63
CA LYS A 61 -14.20 21.81 -2.16
C LYS A 61 -14.02 21.57 -0.66
N ILE A 62 -12.82 21.16 -0.22
CA ILE A 62 -12.53 20.98 1.21
C ILE A 62 -12.54 22.35 1.90
N ASN A 63 -13.20 22.44 3.05
CA ASN A 63 -13.27 23.68 3.84
C ASN A 63 -12.17 23.71 4.90
N PHE A 64 -11.09 24.46 4.64
CA PHE A 64 -9.98 24.63 5.58
C PHE A 64 -10.12 25.85 6.51
N ASN A 65 -11.24 26.60 6.46
CA ASN A 65 -11.34 27.91 7.12
C ASN A 65 -11.04 27.87 8.62
N SER A 66 -11.40 26.80 9.32
CA SER A 66 -11.10 26.62 10.75
C SER A 66 -9.60 26.55 11.08
N TYR A 67 -8.74 26.36 10.08
CA TYR A 67 -7.29 26.26 10.22
C TYR A 67 -6.54 27.48 9.69
N LEU A 68 -7.20 28.35 8.90
CA LEU A 68 -6.58 29.51 8.24
C LEU A 68 -6.52 30.77 9.11
N THR A 69 -7.34 30.86 10.17
CA THR A 69 -7.49 32.08 10.96
C THR A 69 -6.17 32.54 11.59
N ASN A 70 -5.75 33.77 11.29
CA ASN A 70 -4.54 34.43 11.81
C ASN A 70 -3.22 33.69 11.53
N ARG A 71 -3.18 32.76 10.57
CA ARG A 71 -1.96 32.04 10.21
C ARG A 71 -1.29 32.64 8.98
N LYS A 72 0.02 32.84 9.07
CA LYS A 72 0.89 33.18 7.94
C LYS A 72 1.71 31.95 7.56
N GLY A 73 1.84 31.70 6.26
CA GLY A 73 2.61 30.58 5.73
C GLY A 73 1.84 29.26 5.68
N ASN A 74 2.59 28.17 5.52
CA ASN A 74 2.03 26.83 5.35
C ASN A 74 1.50 26.27 6.67
N ILE A 75 0.39 25.56 6.58
CA ILE A 75 -0.30 24.93 7.71
C ILE A 75 -0.23 23.42 7.54
N GLU A 76 0.18 22.73 8.60
CA GLU A 76 0.25 21.28 8.65
C GLU A 76 -0.98 20.71 9.35
N LEU A 77 -1.65 19.77 8.70
CA LEU A 77 -2.79 19.01 9.21
C LEU A 77 -2.37 17.57 9.47
N THR A 78 -2.85 17.02 10.58
CA THR A 78 -2.78 15.59 10.89
C THR A 78 -3.73 14.79 10.00
N HIS A 79 -3.54 13.47 9.97
CA HIS A 79 -4.42 12.58 9.22
C HIS A 79 -5.88 12.63 9.69
N ASP A 80 -6.13 12.64 11.00
CA ASP A 80 -7.48 12.70 11.56
C ASP A 80 -8.19 14.03 11.27
N GLN A 81 -7.45 15.14 11.28
CA GLN A 81 -7.99 16.44 10.87
C GLN A 81 -8.43 16.40 9.41
N LEU A 82 -7.60 15.84 8.53
CA LEU A 82 -7.96 15.71 7.12
C LEU A 82 -9.15 14.77 6.91
N ILE A 83 -9.22 13.64 7.61
CA ILE A 83 -10.38 12.73 7.57
C ILE A 83 -11.66 13.50 7.93
N SER A 84 -11.62 14.26 9.03
CA SER A 84 -12.78 15.00 9.52
C SER A 84 -13.27 16.07 8.54
N LEU A 85 -12.36 16.62 7.74
CA LEU A 85 -12.66 17.58 6.69
C LEU A 85 -13.23 16.93 5.41
N ILE A 86 -12.70 15.76 5.02
CA ILE A 86 -13.07 15.07 3.78
C ILE A 86 -14.34 14.24 3.93
N TYR A 87 -14.53 13.60 5.09
CA TYR A 87 -15.60 12.63 5.36
C TYR A 87 -16.54 13.16 6.46
N THR A 88 -17.61 13.85 6.04
CA THR A 88 -18.57 14.47 6.97
C THR A 88 -19.53 13.46 7.61
N SER A 89 -20.20 13.86 8.70
CA SER A 89 -21.02 13.00 9.56
C SER A 89 -22.18 12.29 8.85
N LYS A 90 -22.70 12.83 7.74
CA LYS A 90 -23.79 12.22 6.97
C LYS A 90 -23.41 10.87 6.34
N GLU A 91 -22.11 10.58 6.20
CA GLU A 91 -21.59 9.34 5.61
C GLU A 91 -20.75 8.48 6.55
N LYS A 92 -20.68 8.80 7.85
CA LYS A 92 -19.91 8.02 8.84
C LYS A 92 -20.27 6.53 8.88
N ASN A 93 -21.40 6.13 8.30
CA ASN A 93 -21.99 4.80 8.41
C ASN A 93 -22.03 3.97 7.11
N LYS A 94 -21.50 4.40 5.95
CA LYS A 94 -21.77 3.68 4.68
C LYS A 94 -20.67 3.45 3.62
N SER A 95 -19.40 3.84 3.77
CA SER A 95 -18.41 3.58 2.71
C SER A 95 -17.18 2.78 3.17
N GLY A 96 -16.70 1.85 2.33
CA GLY A 96 -15.39 1.21 2.52
C GLY A 96 -14.26 2.24 2.55
N ASP A 97 -14.43 3.35 1.84
CA ASP A 97 -13.48 4.45 1.71
C ASP A 97 -13.13 5.12 3.05
N ILE A 98 -14.12 5.41 3.92
CA ILE A 98 -13.81 6.02 5.23
C ILE A 98 -13.08 5.04 6.14
N LYS A 99 -13.39 3.73 6.05
CA LYS A 99 -12.68 2.70 6.81
C LYS A 99 -11.22 2.62 6.37
N GLN A 100 -10.99 2.54 5.06
CA GLN A 100 -9.63 2.53 4.49
C GLN A 100 -8.86 3.82 4.82
N ALA A 101 -9.51 4.98 4.76
CA ALA A 101 -8.90 6.24 5.18
C ALA A 101 -8.50 6.19 6.65
N LYS A 102 -9.41 5.83 7.56
CA LYS A 102 -9.13 5.76 9.01
C LYS A 102 -8.03 4.76 9.38
N THR A 103 -8.00 3.60 8.75
CA THR A 103 -6.97 2.60 9.04
C THR A 103 -5.66 2.90 8.31
N GLY A 104 -5.71 3.75 7.28
CA GLY A 104 -4.63 3.91 6.32
C GLY A 104 -4.32 2.63 5.56
N VAL A 105 -5.23 1.65 5.47
CA VAL A 105 -4.98 0.34 4.85
C VAL A 105 -5.74 0.22 3.53
N ILE A 106 -5.02 -0.18 2.49
CA ILE A 106 -5.58 -0.50 1.18
C ILE A 106 -5.19 -1.92 0.78
N GLY A 107 -6.08 -2.62 0.08
CA GLY A 107 -5.79 -3.90 -0.56
C GLY A 107 -5.56 -3.72 -2.05
N PHE A 108 -4.69 -4.54 -2.64
CA PHE A 108 -4.44 -4.56 -4.07
C PHE A 108 -4.21 -5.99 -4.56
N GLN A 109 -4.50 -6.22 -5.83
CA GLN A 109 -4.54 -7.55 -6.45
C GLN A 109 -3.38 -7.68 -7.43
N ASN A 110 -2.40 -8.53 -7.10
CA ASN A 110 -1.22 -8.74 -7.93
C ASN A 110 -1.56 -9.35 -9.30
N TYR A 111 -2.71 -10.04 -9.41
CA TYR A 111 -3.25 -10.59 -10.65
C TYR A 111 -3.53 -9.56 -11.75
N TYR A 112 -3.70 -8.29 -11.40
CA TYR A 112 -4.10 -7.24 -12.35
C TYR A 112 -3.07 -6.12 -12.48
N LEU A 113 -1.91 -6.25 -11.81
CA LEU A 113 -0.89 -5.20 -11.79
C LEU A 113 0.26 -5.56 -12.72
N ASN A 114 0.50 -4.71 -13.73
CA ASN A 114 1.62 -4.81 -14.66
C ASN A 114 1.82 -6.24 -15.19
N THR A 115 0.81 -6.74 -15.90
CA THR A 115 0.75 -8.14 -16.38
C THR A 115 1.87 -8.50 -17.36
N ASP A 116 2.50 -7.50 -17.98
CA ASP A 116 3.58 -7.67 -18.95
C ASP A 116 4.98 -7.67 -18.30
N SER A 117 5.06 -7.48 -16.97
CA SER A 117 6.34 -7.55 -16.24
C SER A 117 6.90 -8.97 -16.17
N LEU A 118 8.23 -9.10 -16.29
CA LEU A 118 8.94 -10.39 -16.26
C LEU A 118 8.68 -11.21 -14.99
N ASP A 119 8.38 -10.54 -13.87
CA ASP A 119 8.11 -11.16 -12.57
C ASP A 119 6.60 -11.32 -12.28
N TYR A 120 5.72 -10.99 -13.22
CA TYR A 120 4.26 -11.05 -13.05
C TYR A 120 3.78 -12.41 -12.56
N ALA A 121 4.16 -13.50 -13.26
CA ALA A 121 3.72 -14.84 -12.90
C ALA A 121 4.15 -15.23 -11.48
N LYS A 122 5.40 -14.94 -11.11
CA LYS A 122 5.95 -15.20 -9.78
C LYS A 122 5.21 -14.42 -8.71
N ARG A 123 5.00 -13.12 -8.96
CA ARG A 123 4.34 -12.20 -8.03
C ARG A 123 2.89 -12.61 -7.79
N SER A 124 2.15 -12.89 -8.86
CA SER A 124 0.75 -13.30 -8.80
C SER A 124 0.57 -14.67 -8.13
N LEU A 125 1.51 -15.59 -8.35
CA LEU A 125 1.52 -16.89 -7.69
C LEU A 125 1.68 -16.72 -6.18
N VAL A 126 2.72 -16.03 -5.75
CA VAL A 126 3.11 -15.93 -4.34
C VAL A 126 2.18 -15.05 -3.53
N PHE A 127 1.84 -13.88 -4.05
CA PHE A 127 1.25 -12.81 -3.26
C PHE A 127 -0.22 -12.56 -3.57
N GLY A 128 -0.81 -13.23 -4.57
CA GLY A 128 -2.22 -13.11 -4.95
C GLY A 128 -2.85 -11.72 -4.74
N SER A 129 -3.42 -11.49 -3.56
CA SER A 129 -3.75 -10.15 -3.06
C SER A 129 -2.90 -9.76 -1.85
N SER A 130 -2.46 -8.50 -1.79
CA SER A 130 -1.69 -7.97 -0.66
C SER A 130 -2.30 -6.69 -0.10
N GLN A 131 -1.81 -6.25 1.05
CA GLN A 131 -2.25 -5.01 1.70
C GLN A 131 -1.08 -4.06 1.96
N ALA A 132 -1.33 -2.77 1.78
CA ALA A 132 -0.40 -1.71 2.16
C ALA A 132 -1.02 -0.81 3.23
N LYS A 133 -0.16 -0.27 4.08
CA LYS A 133 -0.52 0.62 5.18
C LYS A 133 0.27 1.92 5.10
N LEU A 134 -0.46 3.02 5.25
CA LEU A 134 0.07 4.36 5.44
C LEU A 134 0.37 4.61 6.92
N ASP A 135 1.49 5.28 7.21
CA ASP A 135 1.80 5.79 8.55
C ASP A 135 0.93 7.04 8.85
N THR A 136 -0.29 6.78 9.31
CA THR A 136 -1.30 7.81 9.63
C THR A 136 -0.89 8.70 10.79
N ASP A 137 -0.02 8.23 11.67
CA ASP A 137 0.38 8.94 12.88
C ASP A 137 1.40 10.04 12.56
N ASN A 138 2.32 9.77 11.61
CA ASN A 138 3.41 10.68 11.27
C ASN A 138 3.16 11.55 10.03
N ILE A 139 2.30 11.13 9.10
CA ILE A 139 2.01 11.90 7.89
C ILE A 139 1.43 13.29 8.23
N ARG A 140 1.86 14.32 7.48
CA ARG A 140 1.32 15.68 7.59
C ARG A 140 0.92 16.22 6.23
N TYR A 141 -0.27 16.82 6.16
CA TYR A 141 -0.84 17.41 4.95
C TYR A 141 -0.67 18.93 5.00
N ILE A 142 -0.10 19.51 3.95
CA ILE A 142 0.32 20.89 3.95
C ILE A 142 -0.57 21.71 3.03
N ILE A 143 -1.21 22.73 3.60
CA ILE A 143 -1.96 23.72 2.84
C ILE A 143 -1.27 25.09 2.93
N ASP A 144 -1.42 25.92 1.90
CA ASP A 144 -1.02 27.33 1.96
C ASP A 144 -2.05 28.17 2.76
N SER A 145 -1.73 29.45 2.94
CA SER A 145 -2.62 30.41 3.63
C SER A 145 -3.94 30.69 2.91
N PHE A 146 -4.09 30.22 1.67
CA PHE A 146 -5.32 30.34 0.87
C PHE A 146 -6.15 29.05 0.89
N GLY A 147 -5.71 28.02 1.62
CA GLY A 147 -6.39 26.72 1.70
C GLY A 147 -6.17 25.85 0.45
N ASN A 148 -5.07 26.06 -0.28
CA ASN A 148 -4.67 25.16 -1.37
C ASN A 148 -3.73 24.07 -0.85
N PRO A 149 -3.96 22.79 -1.21
CA PRO A 149 -3.00 21.71 -0.98
C PRO A 149 -1.68 21.98 -1.70
N VAL A 150 -0.57 22.02 -0.97
CA VAL A 150 0.78 22.25 -1.52
C VAL A 150 1.68 21.02 -1.43
N GLY A 151 1.49 20.16 -0.43
CA GLY A 151 2.28 18.94 -0.30
C GLY A 151 1.97 18.08 0.91
N ILE A 152 2.75 17.02 1.07
CA ILE A 152 2.70 16.05 2.17
C ILE A 152 4.11 15.89 2.74
N LYS A 153 4.25 15.90 4.07
CA LYS A 153 5.48 15.55 4.78
C LYS A 153 5.36 14.17 5.43
N ASN A 154 6.52 13.54 5.62
CA ASN A 154 6.64 12.26 6.32
C ASN A 154 5.74 11.17 5.73
N LEU A 155 5.59 11.12 4.40
CA LEU A 155 4.89 10.00 3.78
C LEU A 155 5.73 8.74 4.02
N SER A 156 5.12 7.73 4.63
CA SER A 156 5.71 6.40 4.82
C SER A 156 4.64 5.35 4.54
N ILE A 157 4.98 4.38 3.70
CA ILE A 157 4.10 3.28 3.29
C ILE A 157 4.81 1.95 3.57
N SER A 158 4.09 0.99 4.10
CA SER A 158 4.58 -0.36 4.39
C SER A 158 3.63 -1.41 3.84
N ILE A 159 4.15 -2.57 3.46
CA ILE A 159 3.34 -3.75 3.14
C ILE A 159 2.98 -4.49 4.43
N LEU A 160 1.73 -4.90 4.58
CA LEU A 160 1.30 -5.72 5.71
C LEU A 160 1.69 -7.19 5.49
N GLN A 161 1.83 -7.93 6.59
CA GLN A 161 2.15 -9.36 6.53
C GLN A 161 1.14 -10.11 5.67
N ASP A 162 1.64 -11.14 4.99
CA ASP A 162 0.89 -11.96 4.04
C ASP A 162 1.11 -13.45 4.37
N ASN A 163 0.49 -14.34 3.62
CA ASN A 163 0.73 -15.77 3.74
C ASN A 163 0.64 -16.47 2.39
N TYR A 164 1.36 -17.57 2.25
CA TYR A 164 1.24 -18.46 1.09
C TYR A 164 0.78 -19.84 1.54
N ASP A 165 -0.27 -20.33 0.88
CA ASP A 165 -0.68 -21.72 0.87
C ASP A 165 -1.20 -22.09 -0.53
N TYR A 166 -1.36 -23.39 -0.80
CA TYR A 166 -1.92 -23.87 -2.07
C TYR A 166 -3.43 -23.65 -2.20
N LYS A 167 -4.09 -23.05 -1.21
CA LYS A 167 -5.55 -22.93 -1.16
C LYS A 167 -5.95 -21.60 -1.79
N SER A 168 -6.26 -21.65 -3.08
CA SER A 168 -6.78 -20.52 -3.83
C SER A 168 -8.08 -20.86 -4.54
N SER A 169 -9.01 -19.91 -4.63
CA SER A 169 -10.16 -20.00 -5.53
C SER A 169 -9.83 -19.46 -6.93
N ASN A 170 -10.41 -20.06 -7.98
CA ASN A 170 -10.38 -19.62 -9.39
C ASN A 170 -9.08 -19.95 -10.16
N ILE A 171 -8.34 -18.95 -10.67
CA ILE A 171 -7.22 -19.14 -11.61
C ILE A 171 -5.94 -19.76 -10.98
N PRO A 172 -5.55 -19.45 -9.74
CA PRO A 172 -4.37 -20.06 -9.12
C PRO A 172 -4.61 -21.53 -8.74
N GLN A 173 -5.85 -22.03 -8.79
CA GLN A 173 -6.20 -23.40 -8.44
C GLN A 173 -5.54 -24.41 -9.38
N LEU A 174 -5.44 -24.14 -10.68
CA LEU A 174 -4.84 -25.09 -11.63
C LEU A 174 -3.32 -25.23 -11.40
N VAL A 175 -2.63 -24.10 -11.24
CA VAL A 175 -1.17 -24.07 -10.97
C VAL A 175 -0.86 -24.65 -9.59
N ASN A 176 -1.65 -24.28 -8.57
CA ASN A 176 -1.50 -24.80 -7.21
C ASN A 176 -1.84 -26.29 -7.12
N THR A 177 -2.81 -26.78 -7.90
CA THR A 177 -3.13 -28.22 -7.95
C THR A 177 -1.97 -29.01 -8.53
N THR A 178 -1.39 -28.56 -9.65
CA THR A 178 -0.21 -29.21 -10.25
C THR A 178 1.01 -29.18 -9.32
N LEU A 179 1.29 -28.04 -8.68
CA LEU A 179 2.40 -27.92 -7.71
C LEU A 179 2.20 -28.78 -6.46
N ASN A 180 0.98 -28.81 -5.90
CA ASN A 180 0.64 -29.63 -4.74
C ASN A 180 0.72 -31.14 -5.04
N HIS A 181 0.41 -31.55 -6.28
CA HIS A 181 0.61 -32.93 -6.73
C HIS A 181 2.09 -33.30 -6.91
N LEU A 182 2.91 -32.37 -7.41
CA LEU A 182 4.35 -32.61 -7.63
C LEU A 182 5.15 -32.62 -6.31
N LEU A 183 4.72 -31.87 -5.30
CA LEU A 183 5.42 -31.71 -4.01
C LEU A 183 4.89 -32.66 -2.91
N SER A 184 4.50 -33.88 -3.31
CA SER A 184 4.18 -35.00 -2.41
C SER A 184 3.07 -34.72 -1.37
N GLY A 185 1.87 -34.34 -1.83
CA GLY A 185 0.58 -34.72 -1.25
C GLY A 185 0.28 -34.33 0.22
N ASN A 186 -0.65 -33.39 0.39
CA ASN A 186 -1.18 -32.85 1.67
C ASN A 186 -0.35 -31.74 2.33
N ASN A 187 0.04 -30.73 1.55
CA ASN A 187 0.58 -29.50 2.09
C ASN A 187 -0.58 -28.60 2.59
N ASN A 188 -1.15 -28.97 3.75
CA ASN A 188 -1.98 -28.07 4.59
C ASN A 188 -1.13 -27.01 5.31
N HIS A 189 0.16 -26.95 5.00
CA HIS A 189 1.11 -26.03 5.58
C HIS A 189 0.95 -24.65 4.95
N THR A 190 0.91 -23.63 5.80
CA THR A 190 0.87 -22.23 5.40
C THR A 190 2.16 -21.57 5.85
N VAL A 191 2.82 -20.85 4.95
CA VAL A 191 4.02 -20.07 5.27
C VAL A 191 3.60 -18.62 5.52
N SER A 192 3.88 -18.10 6.71
CA SER A 192 3.71 -16.67 6.99
C SER A 192 4.82 -15.86 6.30
N ILE A 193 4.43 -14.83 5.57
CA ILE A 193 5.35 -13.90 4.91
C ILE A 193 5.44 -12.63 5.74
N ILE A 194 6.60 -12.41 6.35
CA ILE A 194 6.83 -11.30 7.27
C ILE A 194 7.73 -10.27 6.59
N PHE A 195 7.25 -9.02 6.52
CA PHE A 195 8.05 -7.89 6.06
C PHE A 195 8.61 -7.13 7.26
N LYS A 196 9.94 -7.06 7.37
CA LYS A 196 10.61 -6.34 8.45
C LYS A 196 11.20 -5.04 7.95
N GLU A 197 10.92 -3.96 8.69
CA GLU A 197 11.66 -2.71 8.57
C GLU A 197 13.08 -2.91 9.12
N ASP A 198 14.09 -2.54 8.34
CA ASP A 198 15.39 -2.16 8.91
C ASP A 198 15.32 -0.67 9.33
N ARG A 199 16.16 -0.24 10.29
CA ARG A 199 16.14 1.15 10.79
C ARG A 199 16.39 2.20 9.70
N THR A 200 16.93 1.79 8.56
CA THR A 200 17.24 2.60 7.37
C THR A 200 16.19 2.53 6.26
N ASP A 201 15.13 1.72 6.43
CA ASP A 201 14.28 1.24 5.33
C ASP A 201 12.92 1.91 5.22
N ARG A 202 12.60 2.86 6.11
CA ARG A 202 11.46 3.73 5.86
C ARG A 202 11.82 4.63 4.69
N GLU A 203 11.27 4.36 3.52
CA GLU A 203 11.13 5.39 2.48
C GLU A 203 10.21 6.48 3.03
N LYS A 204 10.78 7.31 3.90
CA LYS A 204 10.21 8.59 4.25
C LYS A 204 10.48 9.48 3.06
N PHE A 205 9.47 9.70 2.24
CA PHE A 205 9.50 10.94 1.48
C PHE A 205 9.41 12.05 2.52
N SER A 206 10.52 12.78 2.68
CA SER A 206 10.57 13.94 3.56
C SER A 206 9.49 14.93 3.16
N TYR A 207 9.27 15.07 1.85
CA TYR A 207 8.21 15.90 1.28
C TYR A 207 7.81 15.43 -0.13
N ILE A 208 6.52 15.46 -0.43
CA ILE A 208 5.94 15.29 -1.78
C ILE A 208 5.11 16.53 -2.06
N ASP A 209 5.48 17.28 -3.10
CA ASP A 209 4.66 18.39 -3.58
C ASP A 209 3.56 17.91 -4.55
N LYS A 210 2.66 18.84 -4.88
CA LYS A 210 1.55 18.58 -5.81
C LYS A 210 2.01 18.13 -7.20
N ASN A 211 3.11 18.65 -7.73
CA ASN A 211 3.60 18.31 -9.06
C ASN A 211 4.19 16.89 -9.08
N THR A 212 4.99 16.54 -8.06
CA THR A 212 5.47 15.18 -7.83
C THR A 212 4.31 14.21 -7.72
N PHE A 213 3.27 14.55 -6.96
CA PHE A 213 2.07 13.72 -6.84
C PHE A 213 1.37 13.51 -8.20
N LEU A 214 1.23 14.57 -9.01
CA LEU A 214 0.63 14.46 -10.34
C LEU A 214 1.47 13.60 -11.30
N ALA A 215 2.80 13.66 -11.20
CA ALA A 215 3.70 12.80 -11.97
C ALA A 215 3.52 11.33 -11.58
N MET A 216 3.52 11.02 -10.28
CA MET A 216 3.24 9.67 -9.76
C MET A 216 1.89 9.15 -10.26
N LYS A 217 0.85 9.99 -10.26
CA LYS A 217 -0.50 9.61 -10.71
C LYS A 217 -0.54 9.27 -12.20
N LYS A 218 0.29 9.92 -13.01
CA LYS A 218 0.42 9.61 -14.44
C LYS A 218 1.16 8.28 -14.66
N GLU A 219 2.17 7.98 -13.84
CA GLU A 219 2.90 6.71 -13.89
C GLU A 219 2.03 5.53 -13.44
N GLN A 220 1.28 5.69 -12.34
CA GLN A 220 0.37 4.66 -11.82
C GLN A 220 -0.67 4.22 -12.86
N LYS A 221 -1.15 5.13 -13.70
CA LYS A 221 -2.12 4.82 -14.78
C LYS A 221 -1.55 3.97 -15.91
N LYS A 222 -0.23 3.82 -15.99
CA LYS A 222 0.46 3.01 -17.00
C LYS A 222 0.77 1.59 -16.49
N MET A 223 0.62 1.35 -15.19
CA MET A 223 0.85 0.06 -14.53
C MET A 223 -0.41 -0.79 -14.56
#